data_AF-A0A530L6U6-F1
#
_entry.id   AF-A0A530L6U6-F1
#
_cell.length_a   1.000
_cell.length_b   1.000
_cell.length_c   1.000
_cell.angle_alpha   90.00
_cell.angle_beta   90.00
_cell.angle_gamma   90.00
#
_symmetry.space_group_name_H-M   'P 1'
#
loop_
_entity.id
_entity.type
_entity.pdbx_description
1 polymer ?
#
loop_
_entity_poly.entity_id
_entity_poly.type
_entity_poly.pdbx_seq_one_letter_code
_entity_poly.pdbx_strand_id
1 'polypeptide(L)'
;DQFGSGFVEVNPNSKIPAMMDRSGKKPVRIFESGSILLYLAEKFSEFLPTEQPARAETLSWLFWQMGSAPYLGGGFGHFYVYAPTKIEYAIDRFAMETKRQMD
;
A
#
# COMPACT_ATOMS: atom_id res chain seq x y z
N ASP A 1 6.52 4.02 18.11
CA ASP A 1 5.77 2.76 18.26
C ASP A 1 4.43 2.94 17.56
N GLN A 2 4.11 2.06 16.61
CA GLN A 2 2.87 2.08 15.82
C GLN A 2 1.62 1.76 16.66
N PHE A 3 1.78 1.25 17.88
CA PHE A 3 0.67 0.98 18.80
C PHE A 3 0.43 2.10 19.82
N GLY A 4 1.21 3.19 19.76
CA GLY A 4 1.00 4.34 20.62
C GLY A 4 -0.31 5.07 20.30
N SER A 5 -0.96 5.64 21.33
CA SER A 5 -2.26 6.33 21.21
C SER A 5 -2.30 7.36 20.08
N GLY A 6 -1.25 8.18 19.94
CA GLY A 6 -1.16 9.19 18.89
C GLY A 6 -1.05 8.65 17.45
N PHE A 7 -0.57 7.41 17.24
CA PHE A 7 -0.51 6.81 15.90
C PHE A 7 -1.85 6.19 15.50
N VAL A 8 -2.51 5.52 16.44
CA VAL A 8 -3.84 4.89 16.24
C VAL A 8 -4.90 5.95 15.90
N GLU A 9 -4.79 7.15 16.47
CA GLU A 9 -5.64 8.29 16.10
C GLU A 9 -5.52 8.67 14.60
N VAL A 10 -4.34 8.52 14.01
CA VAL A 10 -4.10 8.79 12.59
C VAL A 10 -4.46 7.57 11.73
N ASN A 11 -4.03 6.37 12.12
CA ASN A 11 -4.34 5.12 11.44
C ASN A 11 -4.81 4.04 12.42
N PRO A 12 -6.11 3.73 12.47
CA PRO A 12 -6.63 2.67 13.35
C PRO A 12 -6.12 1.27 12.95
N ASN A 13 -5.65 1.06 11.72
CA ASN A 13 -5.04 -0.19 11.25
C ASN A 13 -3.63 -0.42 11.81
N SER A 14 -3.03 0.59 12.48
CA SER A 14 -1.70 0.49 13.09
C SER A 14 -0.59 0.06 12.11
N LYS A 15 -0.70 0.46 10.84
CA LYS A 15 0.32 0.26 9.81
C LYS A 15 0.87 1.59 9.31
N ILE A 16 2.17 1.65 9.08
CA ILE A 16 2.79 2.72 8.29
C ILE A 16 2.60 2.45 6.80
N PRO A 17 2.59 3.48 5.94
CA PRO A 17 2.61 4.90 6.28
C PRO A 17 1.23 5.43 6.73
N ALA A 18 1.27 6.48 7.55
CA ALA A 18 0.13 7.29 7.95
C ALA A 18 0.57 8.76 8.00
N MET A 19 -0.28 9.69 7.59
CA MET A 19 0.02 11.12 7.58
C MET A 19 -1.13 11.98 8.09
N MET A 20 -0.80 13.19 8.51
CA MET A 20 -1.75 14.22 8.88
C MET A 20 -1.47 15.47 8.05
N ASP A 21 -2.36 15.82 7.14
CA ASP A 21 -2.29 17.10 6.43
C ASP A 21 -2.77 18.22 7.37
N ARG A 22 -1.91 19.20 7.62
CA ARG A 22 -2.15 20.36 8.48
C ARG A 22 -2.19 21.68 7.70
N SER A 23 -2.28 21.65 6.38
CA SER A 23 -2.28 22.88 5.55
C SER A 23 -3.59 23.67 5.64
N GLY A 24 -4.68 23.04 6.11
CA GLY A 24 -5.99 23.66 6.28
C GLY A 24 -6.32 23.98 7.74
N LYS A 25 -7.47 24.63 7.96
CA LYS A 25 -7.95 24.99 9.32
C LYS A 25 -8.18 23.77 10.23
N LYS A 26 -8.56 22.63 9.64
CA LYS A 26 -8.77 21.36 10.33
C LYS A 26 -7.78 20.33 9.77
N PRO A 27 -7.01 19.64 10.62
CA PRO A 27 -6.15 18.56 10.16
C PRO A 27 -6.95 17.43 9.50
N VAL A 28 -6.41 16.85 8.43
CA VAL A 28 -6.98 15.68 7.74
C VAL A 28 -6.03 14.51 7.92
N ARG A 29 -6.51 13.40 8.48
CA ARG A 29 -5.73 12.16 8.56
C ARG A 29 -5.88 11.35 7.28
N ILE A 30 -4.79 10.79 6.78
CA ILE A 30 -4.76 9.91 5.60
C ILE A 30 -3.82 8.75 5.90
N PHE A 31 -4.27 7.53 5.66
CA PHE A 31 -3.52 6.28 5.88
C PHE A 31 -3.77 5.33 4.70
N GLU A 32 -2.96 4.27 4.59
CA GLU A 32 -2.74 3.50 3.35
C GLU A 32 -1.90 4.27 2.32
N SER A 33 -0.80 3.68 1.86
CA SER A 33 0.13 4.33 0.94
C SER A 33 -0.53 4.77 -0.36
N GLY A 34 -1.40 3.95 -0.95
CA GLY A 34 -2.14 4.30 -2.16
C GLY A 34 -3.09 5.47 -1.97
N SER A 35 -3.74 5.58 -0.79
CA SER A 35 -4.60 6.72 -0.47
C SER A 35 -3.80 8.00 -0.28
N ILE A 36 -2.62 7.93 0.35
CA ILE A 36 -1.70 9.07 0.49
C ILE A 36 -1.24 9.57 -0.89
N LEU A 37 -0.83 8.67 -1.78
CA LEU A 37 -0.40 9.02 -3.13
C LEU A 37 -1.53 9.70 -3.90
N LEU A 38 -2.72 9.11 -3.90
CA LEU A 38 -3.90 9.68 -4.57
C LEU A 38 -4.25 11.06 -4.00
N TYR A 39 -4.27 11.19 -2.68
CA TYR A 39 -4.57 12.47 -2.01
C TYR A 39 -3.60 13.57 -2.41
N LEU A 40 -2.29 13.30 -2.41
CA LEU A 40 -1.28 14.30 -2.77
C LEU A 40 -1.34 14.64 -4.26
N ALA A 41 -1.54 13.63 -5.12
CA ALA A 41 -1.71 13.82 -6.55
C ALA A 41 -2.90 14.75 -6.86
N GLU A 42 -4.04 14.57 -6.18
CA GLU A 42 -5.21 15.44 -6.35
C GLU A 42 -4.99 16.83 -5.73
N LYS A 43 -4.41 16.90 -4.53
CA LYS A 43 -4.15 18.17 -3.84
C LYS A 43 -3.27 19.12 -4.66
N PHE A 44 -2.27 18.58 -5.35
CA PHE A 44 -1.32 19.36 -6.14
C PHE A 44 -1.60 19.31 -7.64
N SER A 45 -2.55 18.50 -8.10
CA SER A 45 -2.84 18.28 -9.53
C SER A 45 -1.63 17.76 -10.31
N GLU A 46 -0.88 16.84 -9.71
CA GLU A 46 0.36 16.29 -10.27
C GLU A 46 0.35 14.75 -10.25
N PHE A 47 1.08 14.13 -11.18
CA PHE A 47 1.32 12.67 -11.26
C PHE A 47 0.11 11.76 -11.46
N LEU A 48 -1.10 12.31 -11.55
CA LEU A 48 -2.32 11.58 -11.88
C LEU A 48 -3.10 12.33 -12.97
N PRO A 49 -3.31 11.73 -14.15
CA PRO A 49 -4.14 12.36 -15.18
C PRO A 49 -5.53 12.72 -14.63
N THR A 50 -6.03 13.88 -15.06
CA THR A 50 -7.40 14.34 -14.72
C THR A 50 -8.42 13.76 -15.69
N GLU A 51 -8.04 13.58 -16.95
CA GLU A 51 -8.92 13.15 -18.03
C GLU A 51 -8.82 11.65 -18.35
N GLN A 52 -9.92 11.13 -18.89
CA GLN A 52 -9.98 9.77 -19.41
C GLN A 52 -9.39 9.70 -20.83
N PRO A 53 -8.84 8.54 -21.23
CA PRO A 53 -8.79 7.25 -20.53
C PRO A 53 -7.57 7.07 -19.60
N ALA A 54 -6.61 7.99 -19.63
CA ALA A 54 -5.34 7.84 -18.92
C ALA A 54 -5.48 7.76 -17.40
N ARG A 55 -6.48 8.47 -16.82
CA ARG A 55 -6.78 8.38 -15.39
C ARG A 55 -7.20 6.96 -15.00
N ALA A 56 -8.09 6.33 -15.77
CA ALA A 56 -8.54 4.97 -15.50
C ALA A 56 -7.38 3.98 -15.55
N GLU A 57 -6.51 4.07 -16.55
CA GLU A 57 -5.32 3.21 -16.66
C GLU A 57 -4.38 3.38 -15.46
N THR A 58 -4.09 4.63 -15.08
CA THR A 58 -3.22 4.93 -13.93
C THR A 58 -3.79 4.35 -12.62
N LEU A 59 -5.10 4.51 -12.40
CA LEU A 59 -5.76 3.96 -11.20
C LEU A 59 -5.81 2.43 -11.24
N SER A 60 -6.02 1.81 -12.40
CA SER A 60 -5.96 0.35 -12.55
C SER A 60 -4.62 -0.20 -12.07
N TRP A 61 -3.50 0.42 -12.45
CA TRP A 61 -2.17 0.02 -11.99
C TRP A 61 -1.93 0.30 -10.49
N LEU A 62 -2.39 1.45 -9.99
CA LEU A 62 -2.28 1.77 -8.56
C LEU A 62 -3.03 0.74 -7.71
N PHE A 63 -4.27 0.40 -8.07
CA PHE A 63 -5.06 -0.57 -7.31
C PHE A 63 -4.57 -2.00 -7.50
N TRP A 64 -4.07 -2.36 -8.70
CA TRP A 64 -3.34 -3.61 -8.89
C TRP A 64 -2.17 -3.72 -7.92
N GLN A 65 -1.34 -2.67 -7.79
CA GLN A 65 -0.18 -2.67 -6.91
C GLN A 65 -0.58 -2.81 -5.43
N MET A 66 -1.61 -2.09 -4.99
CA MET A 66 -2.12 -2.18 -3.63
C MET A 66 -2.68 -3.58 -3.31
N GLY A 67 -3.25 -4.27 -4.29
CA GLY A 67 -3.77 -5.64 -4.15
C GLY A 67 -2.70 -6.73 -4.29
N SER A 68 -1.62 -6.49 -5.04
CA SER A 68 -0.59 -7.48 -5.35
C SER A 68 0.53 -7.51 -4.30
N ALA A 69 0.94 -6.36 -3.78
CA ALA A 69 2.04 -6.25 -2.81
C ALA A 69 1.89 -7.12 -1.54
N PRO A 70 0.69 -7.37 -0.98
CA PRO A 70 0.51 -8.30 0.13
C PRO A 70 0.97 -9.73 -0.18
N TYR A 71 0.85 -10.21 -1.43
CA TYR A 71 1.37 -11.52 -1.84
C TYR A 71 2.89 -11.56 -1.84
N LEU A 72 3.54 -10.48 -2.31
CA LEU A 72 5.00 -10.36 -2.31
C LEU A 72 5.57 -10.27 -0.89
N GLY A 73 5.05 -9.36 -0.06
CA GLY A 73 5.58 -9.12 1.28
C GLY A 73 5.05 -10.11 2.34
N GLY A 74 3.73 -10.15 2.50
CA GLY A 74 3.05 -10.97 3.51
C GLY A 74 2.94 -12.45 3.16
N GLY A 75 3.04 -12.79 1.88
CA GLY A 75 3.16 -14.16 1.40
C GLY A 75 4.63 -14.56 1.23
N PHE A 76 5.20 -14.26 0.07
CA PHE A 76 6.51 -14.77 -0.32
C PHE A 76 7.60 -14.33 0.66
N GLY A 77 7.75 -13.03 0.93
CA GLY A 77 8.74 -12.51 1.86
C GLY A 77 8.63 -13.13 3.25
N HIS A 78 7.41 -13.26 3.79
CA HIS A 78 7.18 -13.90 5.08
C HIS A 78 7.62 -15.36 5.10
N PHE A 79 7.06 -16.21 4.23
CA PHE A 79 7.34 -17.66 4.25
C PHE A 79 8.75 -18.00 3.80
N TYR A 80 9.33 -17.22 2.89
CA TYR A 80 10.67 -17.44 2.38
C TYR A 80 11.76 -16.92 3.33
N VAL A 81 11.55 -15.79 4.02
CA VAL A 81 12.60 -15.15 4.83
C VAL A 81 12.31 -15.25 6.33
N TYR A 82 11.14 -14.83 6.78
CA TYR A 82 10.86 -14.56 8.20
C TYR A 82 10.26 -15.73 8.98
N ALA A 83 9.52 -16.62 8.33
CA ALA A 83 8.89 -17.76 8.99
C ALA A 83 9.97 -18.63 9.67
N PRO A 84 9.74 -19.07 10.92
CA PRO A 84 10.75 -19.81 11.69
C PRO A 84 11.05 -21.19 11.11
N THR A 85 10.15 -21.71 10.26
CA THR A 85 10.29 -22.99 9.56
C THR A 85 9.99 -22.78 8.08
N LYS A 86 10.73 -23.49 7.21
CA LYS A 86 10.46 -23.50 5.78
C LYS A 86 9.29 -24.43 5.48
N ILE A 87 8.20 -23.85 4.98
CA ILE A 87 6.99 -24.57 4.60
C ILE A 87 6.95 -24.58 3.07
N GLU A 88 7.42 -25.67 2.48
CA GLU A 88 7.58 -25.83 1.02
C GLU A 88 6.32 -25.39 0.25
N TYR A 89 5.15 -25.95 0.62
CA TYR A 89 3.87 -25.59 0.00
C TYR A 89 3.57 -24.09 0.00
N ALA A 90 3.83 -23.40 1.12
CA ALA A 90 3.55 -21.97 1.23
C ALA A 90 4.56 -21.15 0.40
N ILE A 91 5.84 -21.52 0.45
CA ILE A 91 6.88 -20.88 -0.34
C ILE A 91 6.57 -20.99 -1.82
N ASP A 92 6.29 -22.20 -2.32
CA ASP A 92 6.01 -22.44 -3.73
C ASP A 92 4.78 -21.67 -4.21
N ARG A 93 3.69 -21.68 -3.43
CA ARG A 93 2.48 -20.93 -3.75
C ARG A 93 2.76 -19.45 -3.95
N PHE A 94 3.47 -18.81 -3.01
CA PHE A 94 3.68 -17.36 -3.06
C PHE A 94 4.86 -16.96 -3.96
N ALA A 95 5.84 -17.83 -4.18
CA ALA A 95 6.90 -17.64 -5.15
C ALA A 95 6.34 -17.65 -6.58
N MET A 96 5.43 -18.58 -6.89
CA MET A 96 4.76 -18.65 -8.19
C MET A 96 3.96 -17.38 -8.48
N GLU A 97 3.15 -16.91 -7.52
CA GLU A 97 2.39 -15.67 -7.68
C GLU A 97 3.30 -14.44 -7.78
N THR A 98 4.38 -14.38 -7.00
CA THR A 98 5.35 -13.28 -7.09
C THR A 98 6.03 -13.25 -8.46
N LYS A 99 6.41 -14.41 -9.00
CA LYS A 99 6.99 -14.50 -10.34
C LYS A 99 6.01 -13.98 -11.40
N ARG A 100 4.73 -14.35 -11.32
CA ARG A 100 3.65 -13.86 -12.21
C ARG A 100 3.46 -12.33 -12.13
N GLN A 101 3.79 -11.68 -11.01
CA GLN A 101 3.72 -10.22 -10.87
C GLN A 101 4.92 -9.49 -11.48
N MET A 102 6.03 -10.19 -11.71
CA MET A 102 7.30 -9.63 -12.21
C MET A 102 7.58 -9.97 -13.67
N ASP A 103 6.97 -11.05 -14.19
CA ASP A 103 6.96 -11.43 -15.60
C ASP A 103 5.95 -10.57 -16.38
#